data_AF-A0A7Z9WHF7-F1
#
_entry.id   AF-A0A7Z9WHF7-F1
#
_cell.length_a   1.000
_cell.length_b   1.000
_cell.length_c   1.000
_cell.angle_alpha   90.00
_cell.angle_beta   90.00
_cell.angle_gamma   90.00
#
_symmetry.space_group_name_H-M   'P 1'
#
loop_
_entity.id
_entity.type
_entity.pdbx_description
1 polymer ?
#
loop_
_entity_poly.entity_id
_entity_poly.type
_entity_poly.pdbx_seq_one_letter_code
_entity_poly.pdbx_strand_id
1 'polypeptide(L)' 'MSISVEVKGNIERAIKLLKKRMQLEGVQKELRHRRFYEKPSVKKKRKRLEASRRRRKSKRRFL' A
#
# COMPACT_ATOMS: atom_id res chain seq x y z
N MET A 1 5.53 -7.10 -9.35
CA MET A 1 5.18 -5.68 -9.19
C MET A 1 6.45 -4.87 -9.40
N SER A 2 6.69 -4.43 -10.62
CA SER A 2 7.76 -3.50 -10.96
C SER A 2 7.16 -2.10 -11.07
N ILE A 3 7.65 -1.16 -10.27
CA ILE A 3 7.27 0.25 -10.35
C ILE A 3 8.42 0.99 -11.02
N SER A 4 8.17 1.60 -12.18
CA SER A 4 9.11 2.47 -12.86
C SER A 4 8.67 3.93 -12.77
N VAL A 5 9.65 4.83 -12.66
CA VAL A 5 9.45 6.28 -12.75
C VAL A 5 10.49 6.84 -13.70
N GLU A 6 10.03 7.57 -14.71
CA GLU A 6 10.89 8.29 -15.64
C GLU A 6 11.39 9.58 -14.99
N VAL A 7 12.69 9.87 -15.10
CA VAL A 7 13.31 11.06 -14.50
C VAL A 7 13.42 12.15 -15.57
N LYS A 8 12.65 13.23 -15.42
CA LYS A 8 12.78 14.43 -16.27
C LYS A 8 13.41 15.56 -15.48
N GLY A 9 14.71 15.76 -15.68
CA GLY A 9 15.52 16.83 -15.09
C GLY A 9 15.79 16.66 -13.59
N ASN A 10 14.77 16.83 -12.74
CA ASN A 10 14.95 16.85 -11.29
C ASN A 10 14.79 15.45 -10.65
N ILE A 11 15.92 14.86 -10.26
CA ILE A 11 16.01 13.54 -9.63
C ILE A 11 15.26 13.47 -8.30
N GLU A 12 15.32 14.50 -7.45
CA GLU A 12 14.62 14.50 -6.15
C GLU A 12 13.11 14.38 -6.32
N ARG A 13 12.59 15.05 -7.36
CA ARG A 13 11.16 15.00 -7.71
C ARG A 13 10.76 13.59 -8.15
N ALA A 14 11.60 12.93 -8.94
CA ALA A 14 11.39 11.53 -9.34
C ALA A 14 11.42 10.57 -8.13
N ILE A 15 12.34 10.76 -7.19
CA ILE A 15 12.39 9.96 -5.95
C ILE A 15 11.12 10.15 -5.12
N LYS A 16 10.64 11.39 -4.96
CA LYS A 16 9.37 11.67 -4.26
C LYS A 16 8.19 11.00 -4.95
N LEU A 17 8.12 11.06 -6.29
CA LEU A 17 7.05 10.43 -7.06
C LEU A 17 7.09 8.90 -6.93
N LEU A 18 8.27 8.30 -7.00
CA LEU A 18 8.48 6.85 -6.81
C LEU A 18 7.99 6.43 -5.42
N LYS A 19 8.40 7.13 -4.36
CA LYS A 19 7.94 6.86 -2.99
C LYS A 19 6.41 6.95 -2.89
N LYS A 20 5.79 7.95 -3.52
CA LYS A 20 4.32 8.10 -3.54
C LYS A 20 3.65 6.94 -4.29
N ARG A 21 4.17 6.52 -5.45
CA ARG A 21 3.66 5.36 -6.20
C ARG A 21 3.79 4.06 -5.39
N MET A 22 4.94 3.82 -4.75
CA MET A 22 5.15 2.66 -3.88
C MET A 22 4.17 2.61 -2.70
N GLN A 23 3.84 3.77 -2.12
CA GLN A 23 2.86 3.87 -1.05
C GLN A 23 1.43 3.59 -1.53
N LEU A 24 1.06 4.10 -2.71
CA LEU A 24 -0.26 3.89 -3.31
C LEU A 24 -0.49 2.42 -3.68
N GLU A 25 0.50 1.77 -4.28
CA GLU A 25 0.43 0.34 -4.60
C GLU A 25 0.53 -0.55 -3.35
N GLY A 26 0.99 -0.01 -2.21
CA GLY A 26 1.07 -0.73 -0.96
C GLY A 26 2.22 -1.74 -0.90
N VAL A 27 3.21 -1.63 -1.79
CA VAL A 27 4.36 -2.55 -1.90
C VAL A 27 5.07 -2.70 -0.56
N GLN A 28 5.30 -1.60 0.16
CA GLN A 28 5.98 -1.64 1.45
C GLN A 28 5.17 -2.40 2.52
N LYS A 29 3.84 -2.29 2.47
CA LYS A 29 2.93 -3.00 3.37
C LYS A 29 2.91 -4.50 3.05
N GLU A 30 2.88 -4.83 1.76
CA GLU A 30 2.94 -6.21 1.30
C GLU A 30 4.26 -6.90 1.67
N LEU A 31 5.39 -6.21 1.47
CA LEU A 31 6.70 -6.70 1.90
C LEU A 31 6.71 -7.02 3.39
N ARG A 32 6.17 -6.14 4.25
CA ARG A 32 6.08 -6.41 5.70
C ARG A 32 5.24 -7.65 6.01
N HIS A 33 4.13 -7.85 5.31
CA HIS A 33 3.27 -9.02 5.52
C HIS A 33 3.89 -10.33 5.01
N ARG A 34 4.78 -10.26 4.01
CA ARG A 34 5.46 -11.42 3.44
C ARG A 34 6.76 -11.80 4.16
N ARG A 35 7.24 -10.99 5.11
CA ARG A 35 8.47 -11.27 5.88
C ARG A 35 8.42 -12.56 6.68
N PHE A 36 7.23 -12.95 7.14
CA PHE A 36 7.02 -14.13 7.97
C PHE A 36 5.76 -14.87 7.53
N TYR A 37 5.68 -16.16 7.83
CA TYR A 37 4.47 -16.94 7.59
C TYR A 37 3.31 -16.43 8.46
N GLU A 38 2.16 -16.17 7.82
CA GLU A 38 0.92 -15.82 8.49
C GLU A 38 -0.07 -16.98 8.31
N LYS A 39 -0.51 -17.60 9.42
CA LYS A 39 -1.54 -18.64 9.40
C LYS A 39 -2.78 -18.18 8.62
N PRO A 40 -3.45 -19.07 7.86
CA PRO A 40 -4.57 -18.69 6.99
C PRO A 40 -5.74 -18.04 7.75
N SER A 41 -6.01 -18.50 8.98
CA SER A 41 -7.03 -17.92 9.86
C SER A 41 -6.71 -16.46 10.25
N VAL A 42 -5.45 -16.18 10.59
CA VAL A 42 -4.96 -14.83 10.92
C VAL A 42 -5.04 -13.91 9.69
N LYS A 43 -4.63 -14.42 8.52
CA LYS A 43 -4.74 -13.71 7.24
C LYS A 43 -6.21 -13.36 6.92
N LYS A 44 -7.15 -14.28 7.13
CA LYS A 44 -8.60 -14.04 6.93
C LYS A 44 -9.12 -12.95 7.88
N LYS A 45 -8.73 -12.99 9.16
CA LYS A 45 -9.09 -11.97 10.16
C LYS A 45 -8.55 -10.59 9.77
N ARG A 46 -7.27 -10.49 9.39
CA ARG A 46 -6.63 -9.25 8.93
C ARG A 46 -7.35 -8.66 7.72
N LYS A 47 -7.61 -9.46 6.68
CA LYS A 47 -8.32 -9.01 5.48
C LYS A 47 -9.71 -8.43 5.81
N ARG A 48 -10.47 -9.10 6.69
CA ARG A 48 -11.81 -8.62 7.12
C ARG A 48 -11.72 -7.28 7.86
N LEU A 49 -10.76 -7.13 8.77
CA LEU A 49 -10.54 -5.89 9.50
C LEU A 49 -10.11 -4.74 8.59
N GLU A 50 -9.19 -4.99 7.65
CA GLU A 50 -8.74 -3.99 6.68
C GLU A 50 -9.87 -3.53 5.75
N ALA A 51 -10.70 -4.46 5.27
CA ALA A 51 -11.87 -4.12 4.46
C ALA A 51 -12.87 -3.25 5.23
N SER A 52 -13.15 -3.59 6.50
CA SER A 52 -14.02 -2.80 7.37
C SER A 52 -13.46 -1.39 7.59
N ARG A 53 -12.16 -1.26 7.89
CA ARG A 53 -11.47 0.04 8.03
C ARG A 53 -11.54 0.85 6.74
N ARG A 54 -11.33 0.24 5.57
CA ARG A 54 -11.42 0.91 4.26
C ARG A 54 -12.84 1.42 3.99
N ARG A 55 -13.86 0.61 4.28
CA ARG A 55 -15.28 1.01 4.15
C ARG A 55 -15.60 2.21 5.07
N ARG A 56 -15.18 2.19 6.33
CA ARG A 56 -15.37 3.31 7.27
C ARG A 56 -14.69 4.58 6.78
N LYS A 57 -13.44 4.50 6.32
CA LYS A 57 -12.73 5.65 5.74
C LYS A 57 -13.43 6.21 4.50
N SER A 58 -13.94 5.34 3.62
CA SER A 58 -14.67 5.75 2.42
C SER A 58 -15.95 6.50 2.77
N LYS A 59 -16.73 6.00 3.74
CA LYS A 59 -17.94 6.67 4.22
C LYS A 59 -17.64 8.06 4.78
N ARG A 60 -16.61 8.21 5.61
CA ARG A 60 -16.19 9.51 6.16
C ARG A 60 -15.70 10.50 5.08
N ARG A 61 -15.22 10.03 3.93
CA ARG A 61 -14.78 10.92 2.84
C ARG A 61 -15.94 11.40 1.96
N PHE A 62 -17.08 10.73 2.05
CA PHE A 62 -18.26 11.02 1.24
C PHE A 62 -19.36 11.72 2.05
N LEU A 63 -19.22 11.76 3.37
CA LEU A 63 -19.88 12.72 4.26
C LEU A 63 -19.08 14.02 4.25
#